data_AF-A0A848NP47-F1
#
_entry.id   AF-A0A848NP47-F1
#
_cell.length_a   1.000
_cell.length_b   1.000
_cell.length_c   1.000
_cell.angle_alpha   90.00
_cell.angle_beta   90.00
_cell.angle_gamma   90.00
#
_symmetry.space_group_name_H-M   'P 1'
#
loop_
_entity.id
_entity.type
_entity.pdbx_description
1 polymer ?
#
loop_
_entity_poly.entity_id
_entity_poly.type
_entity_poly.pdbx_seq_one_letter_code
_entity_poly.pdbx_strand_id
1 'polypeptide(L)' 'MTAPALSDADVLREWRRLRMTCTSQVALGSATIRRTLEITAHAHAQRQAERAAHQQPDIKRLQANDID' A
#
# COMPACT_ATOMS: atom_id res chain seq x y z
N MET A 1 11.87 9.70 -22.00
CA MET A 1 12.17 8.27 -21.74
C MET A 1 11.53 7.90 -20.42
N THR A 2 10.39 7.21 -20.45
CA THR A 2 9.77 6.64 -19.25
C THR A 2 10.63 5.46 -18.80
N ALA A 3 11.16 5.53 -17.57
CA ALA A 3 11.87 4.40 -16.99
C ALA A 3 10.95 3.16 -17.01
N PRO A 4 11.47 1.98 -17.37
CA PRO A 4 10.66 0.76 -17.37
C PRO A 4 10.03 0.57 -15.99
N ALA A 5 8.74 0.27 -15.96
CA ALA A 5 8.04 -0.03 -14.72
C ALA A 5 8.70 -1.27 -14.10
N LEU A 6 9.33 -1.10 -12.94
CA LEU A 6 9.94 -2.19 -12.19
C LEU A 6 8.84 -3.14 -11.73
N SER A 7 9.04 -4.44 -11.93
CA SER A 7 8.12 -5.45 -11.42
C SER A 7 8.30 -5.64 -9.91
N ASP A 8 7.30 -6.19 -9.23
CA ASP A 8 7.41 -6.52 -7.80
C ASP A 8 8.58 -7.46 -7.51
N ALA A 9 8.88 -8.38 -8.43
CA ALA A 9 10.02 -9.28 -8.33
C ALA A 9 11.37 -8.53 -8.33
N ASP A 10 11.48 -7.45 -9.13
CA ASP A 10 12.68 -6.63 -9.19
C ASP A 10 12.86 -5.83 -7.90
N VAL A 11 11.77 -5.29 -7.35
CA VAL A 11 11.79 -4.57 -6.06
C VAL A 11 12.21 -5.50 -4.93
N LEU A 12 11.67 -6.73 -4.88
CA LEU A 12 12.04 -7.73 -3.87
C LEU A 12 13.51 -8.17 -3.98
N ARG A 13 14.01 -8.36 -5.20
CA ARG A 13 15.42 -8.68 -5.45
C ARG A 13 16.33 -7.55 -4.99
N GLU A 14 15.97 -6.31 -5.31
CA GLU A 14 16.73 -5.13 -4.91
C GLU A 14 16.70 -4.94 -3.39
N TRP A 15 15.54 -5.09 -2.76
CA TRP A 15 15.41 -5.06 -1.29
C TRP A 15 16.31 -6.11 -0.63
N ARG A 16 16.28 -7.35 -1.15
CA ARG A 16 17.12 -8.44 -0.63
C ARG A 16 18.60 -8.13 -0.79
N ARG A 17 19.00 -7.62 -1.96
CA ARG A 17 20.38 -7.20 -2.23
C ARG A 17 20.82 -6.13 -1.24
N LEU A 18 20.03 -5.07 -1.05
CA LEU A 18 20.35 -3.97 -0.14
C LEU A 18 20.44 -4.44 1.32
N ARG A 19 19.55 -5.34 1.75
CA ARG A 19 19.59 -5.91 3.12
C ARG A 19 20.83 -6.76 3.40
N MET A 20 21.52 -7.25 2.37
CA MET A 20 22.77 -7.99 2.51
C MET A 20 24.01 -7.07 2.58
N THR A 21 23.89 -5.83 2.10
CA THR A 21 25.03 -4.89 1.97
C THR A 21 24.98 -3.72 2.93
N CYS A 22 23.79 -3.34 3.41
CA CYS A 22 23.62 -2.18 4.28
C CYS A 22 22.49 -2.37 5.29
N THR A 23 22.41 -1.43 6.24
CA THR A 23 21.33 -1.42 7.23
C THR A 23 20.00 -1.09 6.57
N SER A 24 18.89 -1.47 7.23
CA SER A 24 17.55 -1.20 6.71
C SER A 24 17.31 0.28 6.44
N GLN A 25 17.83 1.18 7.28
CA GLN A 25 17.68 2.63 7.10
C GLN A 25 18.33 3.12 5.81
N VAL A 26 19.49 2.58 5.45
CA VAL A 26 20.19 2.92 4.20
C VAL A 26 19.47 2.30 2.99
N ALA A 27 19.00 1.06 3.11
CA ALA A 27 18.23 0.39 2.07
C ALA A 27 16.93 1.14 1.73
N LEU A 28 16.26 1.70 2.74
CA LEU A 28 15.08 2.56 2.60
C LEU A 28 15.41 3.91 1.92
N GLY A 29 16.68 4.29 1.79
CA GLY A 29 17.10 5.45 1.00
C GLY A 29 16.95 5.23 -0.52
N SER A 30 16.92 3.97 -0.97
CA SER A 30 16.78 3.62 -2.39
C SER A 30 15.49 4.19 -2.98
N ALA A 31 15.61 4.91 -4.10
CA ALA A 31 14.47 5.53 -4.77
C ALA A 31 13.43 4.49 -5.22
N THR A 32 13.89 3.32 -5.65
CA THR A 32 13.03 2.19 -6.03
C THR A 32 12.18 1.73 -4.86
N ILE A 33 12.82 1.46 -3.70
CA ILE A 33 12.11 0.95 -2.52
C ILE A 33 11.12 1.98 -2.00
N ARG A 34 11.51 3.25 -1.93
CA ARG A 34 10.61 4.33 -1.49
C ARG A 34 9.37 4.45 -2.38
N ARG A 35 9.57 4.46 -3.70
CA ARG A 35 8.46 4.58 -4.66
C ARG A 35 7.47 3.43 -4.53
N THR A 36 7.94 2.20 -4.33
CA THR A 36 7.04 1.06 -4.11
C THR A 36 6.29 1.16 -2.79
N LEU A 37 6.93 1.63 -1.72
CA LEU A 37 6.26 1.87 -0.44
C LEU A 37 5.17 2.94 -0.57
N GLU A 38 5.44 4.03 -1.28
CA GLU A 38 4.45 5.09 -1.54
C GLU A 38 3.25 4.57 -2.33
N ILE A 39 3.47 3.83 -3.42
CA ILE A 39 2.40 3.23 -4.24
C ILE A 39 1.57 2.27 -3.38
N THR A 40 2.24 1.41 -2.60
CA THR A 40 1.56 0.43 -1.75
C THR A 40 0.77 1.09 -0.64
N ALA A 41 1.32 2.13 -0.01
CA ALA A 41 0.64 2.93 1.01
C ALA A 41 -0.59 3.64 0.43
N HIS A 42 -0.48 4.20 -0.78
CA HIS A 42 -1.61 4.83 -1.48
C HIS A 42 -2.71 3.81 -1.79
N ALA A 43 -2.36 2.64 -2.35
CA ALA A 43 -3.31 1.58 -2.62
C ALA A 43 -3.95 1.01 -1.34
N HIS A 44 -3.23 1.03 -0.21
CA HIS A 44 -3.78 0.66 1.09
C HIS A 44 -4.76 1.72 1.61
N ALA A 45 -4.40 3.00 1.53
CA ALA A 45 -5.27 4.11 1.93
C ALA A 45 -6.57 4.14 1.12
N GLN A 46 -6.50 3.90 -0.20
CA GLN A 46 -7.69 3.77 -1.05
C GLN A 46 -8.60 2.63 -0.60
N ARG A 47 -8.05 1.44 -0.36
CA ARG A 47 -8.83 0.29 0.15
C ARG A 47 -9.44 0.55 1.53
N GLN A 48 -8.75 1.30 2.39
CA GLN A 48 -9.30 1.70 3.68
C GLN A 48 -10.46 2.70 3.52
N ALA A 49 -10.32 3.67 2.63
CA ALA A 49 -11.38 4.63 2.31
C ALA A 49 -12.62 3.93 1.73
N GLU A 50 -12.42 2.96 0.83
CA GLU A 50 -13.49 2.12 0.30
C GLU A 50 -14.18 1.33 1.41
N ARG A 51 -13.43 0.67 2.31
CA ARG A 51 -14.01 -0.06 3.44
C ARG A 51 -14.82 0.85 4.37
N ALA A 52 -14.31 2.03 4.68
CA ALA A 52 -15.04 3.00 5.50
C ALA A 52 -16.33 3.47 4.82
N ALA A 53 -16.29 3.70 3.50
CA ALA A 53 -17.46 4.08 2.72
C ALA A 53 -18.51 2.96 2.64
N HIS A 54 -18.10 1.68 2.57
CA HIS A 54 -19.03 0.54 2.54
C HIS A 54 -19.60 0.16 3.91
N GLN A 55 -18.93 0.51 5.01
CA GLN A 55 -19.47 0.29 6.37
C GLN A 55 -20.52 1.32 6.80
N GLN A 56 -20.50 2.54 6.25
CA GLN A 56 -21.51 3.57 6.57
C GLN A 56 -22.95 3.28 6.11
N PRO A 57 -23.23 2.70 4.92
CA PRO A 57 -24.60 2.36 4.53
C PRO A 57 -25.17 1.21 5.35
N ASP A 58 -24.34 0.27 5.83
CA ASP A 58 -24.85 -0.84 6.65
C ASP A 58 -25.35 -0.39 8.01
N ILE A 59 -24.69 0.57 8.68
CA ILE A 59 -25.16 1.09 9.98
C ILE A 59 -26.52 1.78 9.84
N LYS A 60 -26.75 2.54 8.76
CA LYS A 60 -28.05 3.20 8.51
C LYS A 60 -29.15 2.20 8.15
N ARG A 61 -28.81 1.10 7.47
CA ARG A 61 -29.78 0.03 7.13
C ARG A 61 -30.10 -0.85 8.34
N LEU A 62 -29.13 -1.12 9.21
CA LEU A 62 -29.33 -1.83 10.47
C LEU A 62 -30.22 -1.03 11.43
N GLN A 63 -30.06 0.30 11.53
CA GLN A 63 -30.94 1.15 12.35
C GLN A 63 -32.38 1.26 11.81
N ALA A 64 -32.60 1.09 10.51
CA ALA A 64 -33.94 1.17 9.91
C ALA A 64 -34.78 -0.11 10.13
N ASN A 65 -34.15 -1.25 10.41
CA ASN A 65 -34.82 -2.54 10.63
C ASN A 65 -35.08 -2.86 12.11
N ASP A 66 -34.63 -2.02 13.06
CA ASP A 66 -34.80 -2.22 14.50
C ASP A 66 -35.96 -1.40 15.09
N ILE A 67 -36.77 -0.75 14.23
CA ILE A 67 -37.89 0.16 14.59
C ILE A 67 -39.23 -0.35 14.01
N ASP A 68 -39.33 -1.58 13.53
CA ASP A 68 -40.58 -2.20 13.06
C ASP A 68 -41.01 -3.38 13.96
#